data_AF-A0A3N5RER3-F1
#
_entry.id   AF-A0A3N5RER3-F1
#
_cell.length_a   1.000
_cell.length_b   1.000
_cell.length_c   1.000
_cell.angle_alpha   90.00
_cell.angle_beta   90.00
_cell.angle_gamma   90.00
#
_symmetry.space_group_name_H-M   'P 1'
#
loop_
_entity.id
_entity.type
_entity.pdbx_description
1 polymer ?
#
loop_
_entity_poly.entity_id
_entity_poly.type
_entity_poly.pdbx_seq_one_letter_code
_entity_poly.pdbx_strand_id
1 'polypeptide(L)'
;MTTGLPNDPSLNYRCVCGETFSITPDATGACPSCGRRYTPQALGRGLAETVMLPAGPAQATAAAIAAQNNHLPESLIPRDEKDPYLGTRLGHFQIESCLGRGGMGAVYQALDESLQRYVALKVIRTDRATEADRAHFHRLVQEARAQARVNHPNVVQIYFIGLDETAPYLAMELISGPNLSQRLKEGPIPFADIVRIALQLTSAVERAAQYDIVHGDIKPGNIMVVDRATVKIADFGLARSLTDGDERARGVVGTPNYLSPEAARGEPLDSRSDMYSLGVTLFELTFGRLPYQNSSGTLQNQLLAHIEQQPKFPEPWPVEIPLAWRDVLTRLLEKDRANRYATYEELRQDLKRVQPVPTRAGATLPRALAWGFDLLITLLWQGLFGAPLAIAQQMDVLPAGPVIRFGVALVNGSLELLVLLAMGWLQAVWGSPGKKLFQLKFVDLHGLRPPKRVGLLRAPLQLAPCLALTASEFASAVGLDGFTLVLFGMAALAVLINAALVVFGGSHRGWHDYLLRTRVVVDGR
;
A
#
# COMPACT_ATOMS: atom_id res chain seq x y z
N MET A 1 -50.24 3.26 20.39
CA MET A 1 -49.30 4.31 20.82
C MET A 1 -47.94 3.95 20.22
N THR A 2 -47.67 4.52 19.04
CA THR A 2 -46.46 4.33 18.25
C THR A 2 -45.35 5.21 18.80
N THR A 3 -44.32 4.61 19.38
CA THR A 3 -43.10 5.30 19.82
C THR A 3 -42.25 5.64 18.60
N GLY A 4 -42.18 6.93 18.28
CA GLY A 4 -41.37 7.46 17.18
C GLY A 4 -39.87 7.25 17.42
N LEU A 5 -39.18 6.80 16.37
CA LEU A 5 -37.72 6.78 16.29
C LEU A 5 -37.19 8.23 16.14
N PRO A 6 -36.00 8.54 16.68
CA PRO A 6 -35.47 9.89 16.75
C PRO A 6 -34.88 10.38 15.41
N ASN A 7 -35.17 11.64 15.09
CA ASN A 7 -34.51 12.58 14.17
C ASN A 7 -33.45 11.99 13.21
N ASP A 8 -33.88 11.83 11.96
CA ASP A 8 -33.01 11.70 10.79
C ASP A 8 -32.04 12.91 10.74
N PRO A 9 -30.72 12.74 10.65
CA PRO A 9 -29.78 13.87 10.66
C PRO A 9 -29.95 14.71 9.39
N SER A 10 -30.59 15.87 9.53
CA SER A 10 -30.67 16.87 8.46
C SER A 10 -29.28 17.45 8.17
N LEU A 11 -28.82 17.31 6.94
CA LEU A 11 -27.55 17.83 6.42
C LEU A 11 -27.78 19.16 5.71
N ASN A 12 -26.94 20.16 5.94
CA ASN A 12 -26.98 21.40 5.16
C ASN A 12 -26.24 21.19 3.83
N TYR A 13 -26.97 21.20 2.73
CA TYR A 13 -26.44 21.07 1.37
C TYR A 13 -26.37 22.43 0.69
N ARG A 14 -25.20 22.75 0.13
CA ARG A 14 -25.00 23.94 -0.68
C ARG A 14 -25.02 23.58 -2.16
N CYS A 15 -26.01 24.07 -2.88
CA CYS A 15 -26.13 23.84 -4.30
C CYS A 15 -25.09 24.66 -5.09
N VAL A 16 -24.78 24.22 -6.30
CA VAL A 16 -23.91 24.95 -7.24
C VAL A 16 -24.42 26.36 -7.58
N CYS A 17 -25.73 26.61 -7.43
CA CYS A 17 -26.30 27.95 -7.57
C CYS A 17 -26.06 28.87 -6.35
N GLY A 18 -25.46 28.35 -5.28
CA GLY A 18 -25.14 29.06 -4.05
C GLY A 18 -26.19 28.96 -2.94
N GLU A 19 -27.36 28.40 -3.22
CA GLU A 19 -28.42 28.17 -2.23
C GLU A 19 -28.01 27.08 -1.22
N THR A 20 -28.16 27.37 0.08
CA THR A 20 -27.92 26.41 1.16
C THR A 20 -29.25 25.98 1.76
N PHE A 21 -29.55 24.69 1.78
CA PHE A 21 -30.80 24.16 2.32
C PHE A 21 -30.60 22.79 2.96
N SER A 22 -31.48 22.43 3.90
CA SER A 22 -31.38 21.16 4.62
C SER A 22 -31.93 20.00 3.79
N ILE A 23 -31.23 18.88 3.79
CA ILE A 23 -31.57 17.64 3.08
C ILE A 23 -31.47 16.43 4.01
N THR A 24 -32.15 15.35 3.68
CA THR A 24 -31.91 14.02 4.25
C THR A 24 -30.88 13.26 3.40
N PRO A 25 -29.82 12.67 4.01
CA PRO A 25 -28.68 12.08 3.28
C PRO A 25 -29.07 11.00 2.26
N ASP A 26 -30.11 10.23 2.54
CA ASP A 26 -30.57 9.13 1.68
C ASP A 26 -31.66 9.54 0.68
N ALA A 27 -32.04 10.83 0.65
CA ALA A 27 -33.11 11.31 -0.21
C ALA A 27 -32.59 11.84 -1.56
N THR A 28 -33.37 11.58 -2.61
CA THR A 28 -33.27 12.29 -3.89
C THR A 28 -34.16 13.52 -3.84
N GLY A 29 -33.70 14.66 -4.35
CA GLY A 29 -34.51 15.87 -4.38
C GLY A 29 -34.00 16.90 -5.38
N ALA A 30 -34.50 18.12 -5.29
CA ALA A 30 -34.10 19.24 -6.14
C ALA A 30 -33.84 20.48 -5.30
N CYS A 31 -32.86 21.29 -5.71
CA CYS A 31 -32.60 22.59 -5.10
C CYS A 31 -33.85 23.49 -5.23
N PRO A 32 -34.32 24.11 -4.13
CA PRO A 32 -35.50 24.97 -4.16
C PRO A 32 -35.31 26.24 -4.99
N SER A 33 -34.06 26.69 -5.15
CA SER A 33 -33.72 27.90 -5.91
C SER A 33 -33.57 27.64 -7.42
N CYS A 34 -32.75 26.66 -7.82
CA CYS A 34 -32.42 26.43 -9.24
C CYS A 34 -33.04 25.15 -9.85
N GLY A 35 -33.77 24.35 -9.07
CA GLY A 35 -34.37 23.09 -9.54
C GLY A 35 -33.39 21.95 -9.85
N ARG A 36 -32.08 22.16 -9.62
CA ARG A 36 -31.05 21.14 -9.89
C ARG A 36 -31.25 19.92 -8.99
N ARG A 37 -31.32 18.74 -9.60
CA ARG A 37 -31.50 17.47 -8.89
C ARG A 37 -30.23 17.04 -8.17
N TYR A 38 -30.38 16.48 -6.98
CA TYR A 38 -29.32 15.82 -6.20
C TYR A 38 -29.72 14.37 -5.92
N THR A 39 -28.73 13.47 -5.87
CA THR A 39 -28.91 12.03 -5.60
C THR A 39 -28.08 11.60 -4.40
N PRO A 40 -28.46 10.55 -3.66
CA PRO A 40 -27.66 10.01 -2.55
C PRO A 40 -26.22 9.66 -2.93
N GLN A 41 -25.98 9.22 -4.18
CA GLN A 41 -24.63 8.97 -4.69
C GLN A 41 -23.84 10.26 -4.97
N ALA A 42 -24.50 11.31 -5.48
CA ALA A 42 -23.89 12.64 -5.64
C ALA A 42 -23.62 13.30 -4.28
N LEU A 43 -24.47 13.01 -3.27
CA LEU A 43 -24.27 13.41 -1.89
C LEU A 43 -23.15 12.60 -1.22
N GLY A 44 -23.01 11.30 -1.47
CA GLY A 44 -21.93 10.49 -0.88
C GLY A 44 -20.53 10.83 -1.39
N ARG A 45 -20.37 11.19 -2.67
CA ARG A 45 -19.11 11.74 -3.21
C ARG A 45 -18.95 13.23 -2.89
N GLY A 46 -20.06 13.98 -2.92
CA GLY A 46 -20.11 15.40 -2.56
C GLY A 46 -19.85 15.65 -1.08
N LEU A 47 -20.20 14.76 -0.14
CA LEU A 47 -19.95 14.91 1.29
C LEU A 47 -18.45 14.86 1.65
N ALA A 48 -17.63 14.23 0.80
CA ALA A 48 -16.17 14.23 0.93
C ALA A 48 -15.49 15.43 0.24
N GLU A 49 -16.18 16.13 -0.66
CA GLU A 49 -15.65 17.27 -1.43
C GLU A 49 -16.40 18.59 -1.15
N THR A 50 -17.50 18.55 -0.39
CA THR A 50 -18.42 19.66 -0.13
C THR A 50 -19.33 19.36 1.08
N VAL A 51 -18.93 19.97 2.21
CA VAL A 51 -19.73 20.45 3.36
C VAL A 51 -20.06 19.51 4.53
N MET A 52 -19.69 19.97 5.73
CA MET A 52 -20.49 19.87 6.97
C MET A 52 -20.09 21.00 7.94
N LEU A 53 -20.97 22.01 8.09
CA LEU A 53 -21.12 22.79 9.34
C LEU A 53 -22.57 22.54 9.82
N PRO A 54 -22.79 22.10 11.07
CA PRO A 54 -24.15 21.98 11.58
C PRO A 54 -24.71 23.37 11.84
N ALA A 55 -25.91 23.66 11.29
CA ALA A 55 -26.70 24.82 11.67
C ALA A 55 -27.94 24.36 12.44
N GLY A 56 -28.06 24.85 13.68
CA GLY A 56 -29.31 25.01 14.43
C GLY A 56 -29.53 26.50 14.71
N PRO A 57 -30.76 26.92 15.08
CA PRO A 57 -31.42 28.11 14.55
C PRO A 57 -30.90 29.44 15.12
N ALA A 58 -31.14 30.50 14.35
CA ALA A 58 -30.84 31.87 14.72
C ALA A 58 -31.47 32.28 16.07
N GLN A 59 -30.68 33.06 16.83
CA GLN A 59 -30.98 33.72 18.11
C GLN A 59 -30.87 32.86 19.38
N ALA A 60 -29.63 32.50 19.72
CA ALA A 60 -29.13 32.66 21.09
C ALA A 60 -27.63 32.99 21.01
N THR A 61 -27.21 33.99 21.78
CA THR A 61 -25.82 34.42 21.92
C THR A 61 -24.87 33.24 22.16
N ALA A 62 -23.62 33.37 21.69
CA ALA A 62 -22.51 32.42 21.80
C ALA A 62 -22.17 31.92 23.23
N ALA A 63 -22.94 32.36 24.24
CA ALA A 63 -22.88 31.90 25.62
C ALA A 63 -23.71 30.62 25.89
N ALA A 64 -24.69 30.27 25.06
CA ALA A 64 -25.59 29.14 25.35
C ALA A 64 -25.07 27.76 24.89
N ILE A 65 -24.15 27.72 23.91
CA ILE A 65 -23.55 26.47 23.42
C ILE A 65 -22.51 25.90 24.40
N ALA A 66 -22.00 26.73 25.32
CA ALA A 66 -21.11 26.28 26.39
C ALA A 66 -21.81 25.44 27.49
N ALA A 67 -23.14 25.36 27.52
CA ALA A 67 -23.88 24.86 28.69
C ALA A 67 -24.40 23.41 28.62
N GLN A 68 -24.21 22.63 27.54
CA GLN A 68 -24.84 21.29 27.44
C GLN A 68 -23.96 20.09 27.08
N ASN A 69 -22.63 20.24 26.94
CA ASN A 69 -21.71 19.08 26.88
C ASN A 69 -20.63 19.20 27.97
N ASN A 70 -21.05 18.95 29.20
CA ASN A 70 -20.15 18.75 30.32
C ASN A 70 -19.50 17.35 30.20
N HIS A 71 -18.34 17.27 29.54
CA HIS A 71 -17.24 16.33 29.89
C HIS A 71 -15.96 16.51 29.06
N LEU A 72 -15.64 17.74 28.66
CA LEU A 72 -14.25 18.12 28.38
C LEU A 72 -14.01 19.46 29.07
N PRO A 73 -12.95 19.60 29.89
CA PRO A 73 -12.66 20.88 30.52
C PRO A 73 -12.44 21.93 29.43
N GLU A 74 -13.18 23.04 29.54
CA GLU A 74 -13.16 24.22 28.67
C GLU A 74 -11.77 24.91 28.59
N SER A 75 -10.76 24.35 29.29
CA SER A 75 -9.37 24.77 29.31
C SER A 75 -8.48 24.19 28.19
N LEU A 76 -9.05 23.48 27.19
CA LEU A 76 -8.27 22.81 26.12
C LEU A 76 -8.59 23.25 24.69
N ILE A 77 -9.48 24.22 24.50
CA ILE A 77 -9.56 24.99 23.25
C ILE A 77 -8.94 26.34 23.55
N PRO A 78 -7.71 26.64 23.07
CA PRO A 78 -7.28 28.02 23.01
C PRO A 78 -8.24 28.73 22.06
N ARG A 79 -9.24 29.41 22.60
CA ARG A 79 -9.86 30.55 21.91
C ARG A 79 -8.78 31.61 21.88
N ASP A 80 -7.85 31.45 20.95
CA ASP A 80 -6.85 32.47 20.68
C ASP A 80 -7.60 33.69 20.15
N GLU A 81 -7.54 34.72 20.97
CA GLU A 81 -7.94 36.07 20.64
C GLU A 81 -7.15 36.50 19.38
N LYS A 82 -7.87 36.49 18.24
CA LYS A 82 -7.53 37.01 16.90
C LYS A 82 -6.59 36.17 16.02
N ASP A 83 -7.12 35.09 15.46
CA ASP A 83 -6.71 34.69 14.10
C ASP A 83 -7.10 35.81 13.11
N PRO A 84 -6.15 36.48 12.45
CA PRO A 84 -6.43 37.67 11.64
C PRO A 84 -7.28 37.36 10.38
N TYR A 85 -7.33 36.09 9.97
CA TYR A 85 -7.99 35.68 8.73
C TYR A 85 -9.33 34.97 8.95
N LEU A 86 -9.65 34.58 10.17
CA LEU A 86 -10.89 33.83 10.41
C LEU A 86 -12.13 34.72 10.18
N GLY A 87 -13.03 34.29 9.30
CA GLY A 87 -14.21 35.05 8.92
C GLY A 87 -13.95 36.20 7.96
N THR A 88 -12.69 36.43 7.54
CA THR A 88 -12.34 37.42 6.51
C THR A 88 -12.34 36.80 5.12
N ARG A 89 -12.07 37.63 4.11
CA ARG A 89 -11.99 37.23 2.71
C ARG A 89 -10.61 37.54 2.16
N LEU A 90 -10.01 36.57 1.47
CA LEU A 90 -8.81 36.77 0.66
C LEU A 90 -9.17 36.57 -0.81
N GLY A 91 -9.15 37.64 -1.60
CA GLY A 91 -9.66 37.60 -2.97
C GLY A 91 -11.15 37.24 -3.02
N HIS A 92 -11.48 36.09 -3.61
CA HIS A 92 -12.85 35.52 -3.66
C HIS A 92 -13.00 34.28 -2.75
N PHE A 93 -12.07 34.08 -1.82
CA PHE A 93 -12.11 32.98 -0.86
C PHE A 93 -12.58 33.48 0.50
N GLN A 94 -13.73 33.02 0.95
CA GLN A 94 -14.25 33.30 2.29
C GLN A 94 -13.69 32.27 3.28
N ILE A 95 -12.95 32.71 4.29
CA ILE A 95 -12.30 31.82 5.25
C ILE A 95 -13.28 31.42 6.35
N GLU A 96 -13.47 30.12 6.54
CA GLU A 96 -14.44 29.57 7.50
C GLU A 96 -13.79 28.99 8.75
N SER A 97 -12.71 28.23 8.60
CA SER A 97 -12.06 27.56 9.73
C SER A 97 -10.56 27.37 9.50
N CYS A 98 -9.79 27.30 10.57
CA CYS A 98 -8.36 26.97 10.51
C CYS A 98 -8.17 25.45 10.53
N LEU A 99 -7.51 24.89 9.52
CA LEU A 99 -7.19 23.46 9.42
C LEU A 99 -5.87 23.12 10.12
N GLY A 100 -4.92 24.04 10.13
CA GLY A 100 -3.63 23.82 10.78
C GLY A 100 -2.70 25.02 10.67
N ARG A 101 -1.76 25.10 11.60
CA ARG A 101 -0.70 26.13 11.61
C ARG A 101 0.66 25.46 11.64
N GLY A 102 1.60 26.00 10.89
CA GLY A 102 2.97 25.53 10.81
C GLY A 102 3.97 26.69 10.80
N GLY A 103 5.27 26.36 10.73
CA GLY A 103 6.33 27.37 10.72
C GLY A 103 6.26 28.34 9.53
N MET A 104 5.66 27.91 8.42
CA MET A 104 5.60 28.67 7.16
C MET A 104 4.28 29.43 6.94
N GLY A 105 3.29 29.25 7.80
CA GLY A 105 1.95 29.76 7.52
C GLY A 105 0.83 29.06 8.24
N ALA A 106 -0.39 29.42 7.86
CA ALA A 106 -1.61 28.78 8.31
C ALA A 106 -2.40 28.27 7.11
N VAL A 107 -3.05 27.11 7.27
CA VAL A 107 -3.93 26.51 6.27
C VAL A 107 -5.35 26.59 6.79
N TYR A 108 -6.24 27.11 5.97
CA TYR A 108 -7.63 27.33 6.28
C TYR A 108 -8.53 26.52 5.36
N GLN A 109 -9.72 26.15 5.83
CA GLN A 109 -10.82 25.82 4.95
C GLN A 109 -11.44 27.14 4.50
N ALA A 110 -11.53 27.31 3.19
CA ALA A 110 -12.17 28.49 2.61
C ALA A 110 -13.18 28.08 1.54
N LEU A 111 -14.25 28.85 1.42
CA LEU A 111 -15.21 28.74 0.35
C LEU A 111 -14.73 29.59 -0.84
N ASP A 112 -14.49 28.94 -1.97
CA ASP A 112 -14.35 29.61 -3.26
C ASP A 112 -15.73 30.13 -3.69
N GLU A 113 -15.94 31.44 -3.60
CA GLU A 113 -17.22 32.05 -3.94
C GLU A 113 -17.47 32.08 -5.46
N SER A 114 -16.44 31.93 -6.29
CA SER A 114 -16.59 31.91 -7.75
C SER A 114 -17.07 30.54 -8.23
N LEU A 115 -16.46 29.47 -7.70
CA LEU A 115 -16.75 28.08 -8.09
C LEU A 115 -17.69 27.35 -7.13
N GLN A 116 -18.08 28.01 -6.02
CA GLN A 116 -18.99 27.49 -5.00
C GLN A 116 -18.54 26.14 -4.43
N ARG A 117 -17.24 26.02 -4.12
CA ARG A 117 -16.61 24.81 -3.57
C ARG A 117 -15.66 25.11 -2.42
N TYR A 118 -15.42 24.13 -1.57
CA TYR A 118 -14.41 24.27 -0.52
C TYR A 118 -13.01 23.99 -1.03
N VAL A 119 -12.05 24.76 -0.52
CA VAL A 119 -10.62 24.66 -0.83
C VAL A 119 -9.81 24.73 0.46
N ALA A 120 -8.62 24.14 0.44
CA ALA A 120 -7.60 24.42 1.43
C ALA A 120 -6.86 25.70 0.99
N LEU A 121 -6.88 26.73 1.83
CA LEU A 121 -6.24 28.02 1.57
C LEU A 121 -5.03 28.16 2.47
N LYS A 122 -3.82 28.01 1.91
CA LYS A 122 -2.57 28.19 2.63
C LYS A 122 -2.12 29.63 2.54
N VAL A 123 -2.12 30.34 3.66
CA VAL A 123 -1.63 31.71 3.80
C VAL A 123 -0.21 31.65 4.34
N ILE A 124 0.73 32.19 3.58
CA ILE A 124 2.15 32.18 3.93
C ILE A 124 2.43 33.36 4.86
N ARG A 125 3.14 33.10 5.95
CA ARG A 125 3.55 34.17 6.87
C ARG A 125 4.60 35.06 6.22
N THR A 126 4.40 36.37 6.31
CA THR A 126 5.37 37.37 5.87
C THR A 126 5.70 38.21 7.09
N ASP A 127 6.90 37.98 7.66
CA ASP A 127 7.22 38.49 8.99
C ASP A 127 7.52 40.00 8.98
N ARG A 128 7.82 40.60 7.81
CA ARG A 128 7.96 42.05 7.56
C ARG A 128 7.60 42.37 6.09
N ALA A 129 7.36 43.64 5.77
CA ALA A 129 7.12 44.12 4.41
C ALA A 129 8.37 44.86 3.90
N THR A 130 9.41 44.11 3.54
CA THR A 130 10.68 44.59 3.00
C THR A 130 10.83 44.18 1.52
N GLU A 131 11.78 44.80 0.80
CA GLU A 131 12.11 44.42 -0.59
C GLU A 131 12.52 42.94 -0.72
N ALA A 132 13.09 42.36 0.34
CA ALA A 132 13.42 40.94 0.42
C ALA A 132 12.17 40.04 0.37
N ASP A 133 11.05 40.50 0.92
CA ASP A 133 9.78 39.75 0.95
C ASP A 133 9.12 39.69 -0.44
N ARG A 134 9.31 40.72 -1.28
CA ARG A 134 8.89 40.69 -2.69
C ARG A 134 9.69 39.68 -3.51
N ALA A 135 11.00 39.64 -3.34
CA ALA A 135 11.86 38.66 -4.01
C ALA A 135 11.54 37.22 -3.56
N HIS A 136 11.10 37.06 -2.31
CA HIS A 136 10.64 35.80 -1.75
C HIS A 136 9.27 35.38 -2.30
N PHE A 137 8.32 36.31 -2.39
CA PHE A 137 7.03 36.07 -3.06
C PHE A 137 7.19 35.64 -4.52
N HIS A 138 8.06 36.31 -5.29
CA HIS A 138 8.30 35.94 -6.69
C HIS A 138 8.80 34.50 -6.83
N ARG A 139 9.68 34.04 -5.93
CA ARG A 139 10.16 32.66 -5.91
C ARG A 139 9.05 31.68 -5.51
N LEU A 140 8.25 32.02 -4.50
CA LEU A 140 7.11 31.22 -4.09
C LEU A 140 6.13 31.01 -5.25
N VAL A 141 5.81 32.08 -5.99
CA VAL A 141 4.96 32.01 -7.17
C VAL A 141 5.58 31.14 -8.26
N GLN A 142 6.89 31.20 -8.47
CA GLN A 142 7.57 30.35 -9.45
C GLN A 142 7.49 28.87 -9.07
N GLU A 143 7.75 28.51 -7.82
CA GLU A 143 7.63 27.13 -7.35
C GLU A 143 6.19 26.63 -7.38
N ALA A 144 5.24 27.44 -6.90
CA ALA A 144 3.83 27.09 -6.92
C ALA A 144 3.31 26.90 -8.37
N ARG A 145 3.78 27.71 -9.33
CA ARG A 145 3.50 27.51 -10.75
C ARG A 145 4.12 26.23 -11.30
N ALA A 146 5.34 25.89 -10.88
CA ALA A 146 5.98 24.63 -11.25
C ALA A 146 5.16 23.44 -10.71
N GLN A 147 4.78 23.48 -9.43
CA GLN A 147 3.94 22.45 -8.80
C GLN A 147 2.57 22.34 -9.46
N ALA A 148 1.93 23.47 -9.82
CA ALA A 148 0.62 23.47 -10.48
C ALA A 148 0.62 22.75 -11.85
N ARG A 149 1.80 22.59 -12.49
CA ARG A 149 1.95 21.80 -13.74
C ARG A 149 1.92 20.29 -13.49
N VAL A 150 2.12 19.85 -12.25
CA VAL A 150 2.11 18.42 -11.87
C VAL A 150 0.68 17.96 -11.67
N ASN A 151 0.03 17.51 -12.74
CA ASN A 151 -1.25 16.82 -12.65
C ASN A 151 -1.02 15.32 -12.44
N HIS A 152 -1.40 14.80 -11.26
CA HIS A 152 -1.27 13.40 -10.87
C HIS A 152 -2.30 13.02 -9.80
N PRO A 153 -2.90 11.81 -9.84
CA PRO A 153 -3.91 11.39 -8.85
C PRO A 153 -3.40 11.37 -7.40
N ASN A 154 -2.09 11.25 -7.20
CA ASN A 154 -1.44 11.20 -5.89
C ASN A 154 -0.70 12.50 -5.50
N VAL A 155 -1.02 13.62 -6.16
CA VAL A 155 -0.51 14.96 -5.83
C VAL A 155 -1.70 15.88 -5.56
N VAL A 156 -1.62 16.69 -4.50
CA VAL A 156 -2.61 17.73 -4.19
C VAL A 156 -2.54 18.81 -5.26
N GLN A 157 -3.66 19.08 -5.92
CA GLN A 157 -3.71 20.07 -7.00
C GLN A 157 -3.77 21.49 -6.45
N ILE A 158 -2.95 22.39 -7.00
CA ILE A 158 -3.08 23.84 -6.79
C ILE A 158 -4.08 24.39 -7.81
N TYR A 159 -5.07 25.14 -7.33
CA TYR A 159 -6.09 25.80 -8.16
C TYR A 159 -5.77 27.27 -8.42
N PHE A 160 -5.25 27.97 -7.42
CA PHE A 160 -5.04 29.41 -7.49
C PHE A 160 -3.84 29.84 -6.66
N ILE A 161 -3.17 30.91 -7.10
CA ILE A 161 -2.09 31.58 -6.38
C ILE A 161 -2.40 33.07 -6.39
N GLY A 162 -2.41 33.69 -5.22
CA GLY A 162 -2.72 35.10 -5.07
C GLY A 162 -1.78 35.80 -4.10
N LEU A 163 -1.90 37.12 -4.08
CA LEU A 163 -1.27 38.02 -3.13
C LEU A 163 -2.34 39.01 -2.68
N ASP A 164 -2.59 39.09 -1.38
CA ASP A 164 -3.48 40.10 -0.81
C ASP A 164 -2.66 41.03 0.09
N GLU A 165 -2.66 42.32 -0.22
CA GLU A 165 -1.78 43.37 0.35
C GLU A 165 -0.28 43.00 0.38
N THR A 166 0.11 42.14 1.33
CA THR A 166 1.47 41.62 1.52
C THR A 166 1.52 40.11 1.81
N ALA A 167 0.38 39.42 1.95
CA ALA A 167 0.29 38.02 2.32
C ALA A 167 0.07 37.11 1.09
N PRO A 168 1.07 36.30 0.69
CA PRO A 168 0.91 35.31 -0.36
C PRO A 168 -0.03 34.20 0.08
N TYR A 169 -0.90 33.75 -0.81
CA TYR A 169 -1.78 32.61 -0.52
C TYR A 169 -1.92 31.68 -1.71
N LEU A 170 -2.19 30.40 -1.40
CA LEU A 170 -2.42 29.35 -2.36
C LEU A 170 -3.74 28.65 -2.05
N ALA A 171 -4.62 28.57 -3.04
CA ALA A 171 -5.82 27.74 -2.96
C ALA A 171 -5.53 26.38 -3.58
N MET A 172 -5.75 25.31 -2.83
CA MET A 172 -5.47 23.94 -3.23
C MET A 172 -6.65 23.02 -2.93
N GLU A 173 -6.58 21.82 -3.52
CA GLU A 173 -7.52 20.74 -3.26
C GLU A 173 -7.67 20.48 -1.75
N LEU A 174 -8.90 20.52 -1.25
CA LEU A 174 -9.22 20.19 0.14
C LEU A 174 -9.37 18.68 0.28
N ILE A 175 -8.54 18.06 1.12
CA ILE A 175 -8.66 16.64 1.47
C ILE A 175 -9.22 16.53 2.88
N SER A 176 -10.40 15.91 3.03
CA SER A 176 -11.07 15.78 4.33
C SER A 176 -10.46 14.73 5.26
N GLY A 177 -9.70 13.77 4.71
CA GLY A 177 -9.09 12.71 5.51
C GLY A 177 -7.82 13.14 6.25
N PRO A 178 -7.40 12.36 7.26
CA PRO A 178 -6.21 12.67 8.05
C PRO A 178 -4.93 12.52 7.21
N ASN A 179 -3.83 13.11 7.69
CA ASN A 179 -2.51 12.77 7.15
C ASN A 179 -1.98 11.45 7.74
N LEU A 180 -0.95 10.87 7.12
CA LEU A 180 -0.38 9.59 7.57
C LEU A 180 0.24 9.67 8.97
N SER A 181 0.68 10.84 9.44
CA SER A 181 1.17 11.01 10.82
C SER A 181 0.04 10.82 11.84
N GLN A 182 -1.15 11.36 11.55
CA GLN A 182 -2.35 11.14 12.36
C GLN A 182 -2.81 9.67 12.27
N ARG A 183 -2.82 9.08 11.06
CA ARG A 183 -3.17 7.67 10.87
C ARG A 183 -2.26 6.72 11.65
N LEU A 184 -0.96 7.03 11.79
CA LEU A 184 -0.04 6.22 12.59
C LEU A 184 -0.39 6.18 14.07
N LYS A 185 -1.02 7.24 14.61
CA LYS A 185 -1.46 7.30 16.02
C LYS A 185 -2.61 6.34 16.31
N GLU A 186 -3.41 5.99 15.29
CA GLU A 186 -4.51 5.03 15.41
C GLU A 186 -4.04 3.58 15.50
N GLY A 187 -2.76 3.33 15.21
CA GLY A 187 -2.14 2.01 15.28
C GLY A 187 -1.44 1.60 13.98
N PRO A 188 -0.84 0.39 13.97
CA PRO A 188 -0.01 -0.06 12.86
C PRO A 188 -0.79 -0.12 11.53
N ILE A 189 -0.09 0.17 10.44
CA ILE A 189 -0.63 0.09 9.09
C ILE A 189 -0.32 -1.31 8.54
N PRO A 190 -1.30 -2.05 7.98
CA PRO A 190 -1.04 -3.33 7.36
C PRO A 190 0.03 -3.26 6.26
N PHE A 191 0.91 -4.27 6.19
CA PHE A 191 2.01 -4.29 5.22
C PHE A 191 1.55 -4.10 3.76
N ALA A 192 0.43 -4.72 3.38
CA ALA A 192 -0.14 -4.55 2.05
C ALA A 192 -0.53 -3.10 1.74
N ASP A 193 -0.99 -2.35 2.74
CA ASP A 193 -1.33 -0.94 2.60
C ASP A 193 -0.07 -0.08 2.52
N ILE A 194 0.98 -0.40 3.29
CA ILE A 194 2.28 0.28 3.21
C ILE A 194 2.87 0.17 1.80
N VAL A 195 2.87 -1.03 1.20
CA VAL A 195 3.39 -1.20 -0.17
C VAL A 195 2.53 -0.47 -1.20
N ARG A 196 1.19 -0.45 -1.00
CA ARG A 196 0.28 0.33 -1.86
C ARG A 196 0.57 1.83 -1.77
N ILE A 197 0.77 2.35 -0.56
CA ILE A 197 1.16 3.74 -0.30
C ILE A 197 2.51 4.02 -0.98
N ALA A 198 3.51 3.17 -0.78
CA ALA A 198 4.83 3.32 -1.39
C ALA A 198 4.74 3.46 -2.92
N LEU A 199 3.97 2.60 -3.59
CA LEU A 199 3.78 2.66 -5.04
C LEU A 199 3.14 3.99 -5.51
N GLN A 200 2.14 4.50 -4.76
CA GLN A 200 1.50 5.77 -5.08
C GLN A 200 2.43 6.96 -4.87
N LEU A 201 3.18 6.95 -3.77
CA LEU A 201 4.16 8.00 -3.48
C LEU A 201 5.28 8.01 -4.52
N THR A 202 5.84 6.84 -4.86
CA THR A 202 6.84 6.71 -5.93
C THR A 202 6.32 7.24 -7.26
N SER A 203 5.08 6.94 -7.64
CA SER A 203 4.45 7.46 -8.87
C SER A 203 4.31 8.99 -8.84
N ALA A 204 3.94 9.56 -7.68
CA ALA A 204 3.78 11.00 -7.51
C ALA A 204 5.12 11.75 -7.65
N VAL A 205 6.17 11.29 -6.97
CA VAL A 205 7.48 11.96 -7.00
C VAL A 205 8.18 11.76 -8.34
N GLU A 206 7.99 10.60 -9.00
CA GLU A 206 8.44 10.38 -10.37
C GLU A 206 7.81 11.38 -11.34
N ARG A 207 6.51 11.64 -11.17
CA ARG A 207 5.79 12.62 -12.00
C ARG A 207 6.29 14.04 -11.76
N ALA A 208 6.61 14.41 -10.53
CA ALA A 208 7.18 15.73 -10.22
C ALA A 208 8.59 15.89 -10.80
N ALA A 209 9.43 14.85 -10.71
CA ALA A 209 10.79 14.86 -11.23
C ALA A 209 10.86 15.07 -12.76
N GLN A 210 9.83 14.70 -13.52
CA GLN A 210 9.72 15.00 -14.96
C GLN A 210 9.60 16.49 -15.29
N TYR A 211 9.30 17.32 -14.28
CA TYR A 211 9.26 18.77 -14.36
C TYR A 211 10.44 19.42 -13.62
N ASP A 212 11.49 18.65 -13.32
CA ASP A 212 12.66 19.06 -12.55
C ASP A 212 12.33 19.55 -11.12
N ILE A 213 11.24 19.02 -10.56
CA ILE A 213 10.79 19.34 -9.19
C ILE A 213 11.25 18.23 -8.25
N VAL A 214 12.06 18.61 -7.27
CA VAL A 214 12.39 17.80 -6.09
C VAL A 214 11.51 18.29 -4.94
N HIS A 215 10.82 17.39 -4.25
CA HIS A 215 9.91 17.74 -3.17
C HIS A 215 10.64 18.27 -1.93
N GLY A 216 11.66 17.55 -1.45
CA GLY A 216 12.53 17.98 -0.35
C GLY A 216 11.94 17.92 1.08
N ASP A 217 10.68 17.51 1.27
CA ASP A 217 10.04 17.38 2.60
C ASP A 217 9.00 16.25 2.61
N ILE A 218 9.36 15.09 2.07
CA ILE A 218 8.50 13.91 2.09
C ILE A 218 8.48 13.33 3.51
N LYS A 219 7.31 13.40 4.14
CA LYS A 219 7.06 12.91 5.51
C LYS A 219 5.59 12.53 5.68
N PRO A 220 5.22 11.70 6.67
CA PRO A 220 3.83 11.32 6.91
C PRO A 220 2.87 12.51 7.12
N GLY A 221 3.35 13.62 7.67
CA GLY A 221 2.55 14.84 7.86
C GLY A 221 2.12 15.55 6.57
N ASN A 222 2.84 15.35 5.46
CA ASN A 222 2.54 15.95 4.15
C ASN A 222 1.82 14.96 3.22
N ILE A 223 1.45 13.77 3.70
CA ILE A 223 0.78 12.75 2.90
C ILE A 223 -0.64 12.58 3.44
N MET A 224 -1.60 13.04 2.66
CA MET A 224 -3.03 13.04 2.98
C MET A 224 -3.66 11.71 2.58
N VAL A 225 -4.46 11.12 3.48
CA VAL A 225 -5.30 9.95 3.18
C VAL A 225 -6.60 10.47 2.60
N VAL A 226 -6.90 10.13 1.34
CA VAL A 226 -8.16 10.53 0.70
C VAL A 226 -9.25 9.54 1.05
N ASP A 227 -8.94 8.25 0.93
CA ASP A 227 -9.81 7.13 1.25
C ASP A 227 -8.97 5.89 1.61
N ARG A 228 -9.61 4.72 1.77
CA ARG A 228 -8.90 3.47 2.12
C ARG A 228 -7.82 3.08 1.11
N ALA A 229 -7.97 3.46 -0.15
CA ALA A 229 -7.10 3.05 -1.24
C ALA A 229 -6.10 4.13 -1.65
N THR A 230 -6.40 5.41 -1.45
CA THR A 230 -5.72 6.53 -2.11
C THR A 230 -5.05 7.48 -1.13
N VAL A 231 -3.79 7.85 -1.43
CA VAL A 231 -3.06 8.92 -0.74
C VAL A 231 -2.62 10.01 -1.72
N LYS A 232 -2.47 11.23 -1.22
CA LYS A 232 -1.97 12.38 -1.99
C LYS A 232 -0.86 13.10 -1.24
N ILE A 233 0.18 13.50 -1.96
CA ILE A 233 1.28 14.32 -1.42
C ILE A 233 0.92 15.80 -1.54
N ALA A 234 1.02 16.53 -0.43
CA ALA A 234 0.86 17.97 -0.34
C ALA A 234 2.22 18.68 -0.24
N ASP A 235 2.23 20.00 -0.44
CA ASP A 235 3.39 20.88 -0.14
C ASP A 235 4.71 20.56 -0.88
N PHE A 236 4.66 20.29 -2.19
CA PHE A 236 5.88 20.15 -3.00
C PHE A 236 6.69 21.44 -3.03
N GLY A 237 7.98 21.36 -2.69
CA GLY A 237 8.97 22.40 -3.01
C GLY A 237 8.86 23.70 -2.20
N LEU A 238 7.69 24.05 -1.65
CA LEU A 238 7.44 25.33 -0.97
C LEU A 238 8.38 25.63 0.19
N ALA A 239 9.01 24.62 0.79
CA ALA A 239 10.00 24.82 1.85
C ALA A 239 11.30 25.46 1.36
N ARG A 240 11.67 25.27 0.09
CA ARG A 240 12.96 25.68 -0.48
C ARG A 240 12.98 27.14 -0.93
N SER A 241 11.93 27.61 -1.59
CA SER A 241 11.81 29.04 -1.95
C SER A 241 11.83 29.95 -0.73
N LEU A 242 11.38 29.47 0.43
CA LEU A 242 11.26 30.32 1.61
C LEU A 242 12.63 30.60 2.28
N THR A 243 13.63 29.75 2.04
CA THR A 243 14.94 29.80 2.74
C THR A 243 16.09 30.33 1.89
N ASP A 244 16.00 30.30 0.55
CA ASP A 244 17.06 30.79 -0.36
C ASP A 244 17.26 32.32 -0.31
N GLY A 245 16.49 33.07 0.48
CA GLY A 245 16.56 34.53 0.58
C GLY A 245 17.50 35.07 1.66
N ASP A 246 17.99 34.21 2.55
CA ASP A 246 18.80 34.61 3.69
C ASP A 246 20.02 33.69 3.74
N GLU A 247 21.21 34.22 3.42
CA GLU A 247 22.47 33.44 3.44
C GLU A 247 22.78 32.87 4.83
N ARG A 248 22.18 33.45 5.89
CA ARG A 248 22.21 32.95 7.27
C ARG A 248 21.16 31.85 7.53
N ALA A 249 20.13 31.75 6.69
CA ALA A 249 19.11 30.71 6.70
C ALA A 249 19.32 29.62 5.64
N ARG A 250 20.59 29.34 5.28
CA ARG A 250 21.02 27.97 4.86
C ARG A 250 20.84 26.93 5.98
N GLY A 251 20.00 27.22 6.97
CA GLY A 251 19.57 26.28 7.98
C GLY A 251 18.69 25.24 7.31
N VAL A 252 19.21 24.02 7.23
CA VAL A 252 18.46 22.75 7.32
C VAL A 252 17.00 22.89 6.87
N VAL A 253 16.80 22.95 5.55
CA VAL A 253 15.47 23.08 4.95
C VAL A 253 14.76 21.74 5.08
N GLY A 254 13.63 21.71 5.78
CA GLY A 254 12.76 20.53 5.93
C GLY A 254 12.63 20.05 7.36
N THR A 255 11.86 18.98 7.56
CA THR A 255 11.68 18.39 8.90
C THR A 255 12.91 17.54 9.21
N PRO A 256 13.73 17.87 10.23
CA PRO A 256 15.05 17.26 10.40
C PRO A 256 15.07 15.73 10.54
N ASN A 257 13.91 15.12 10.84
CA ASN A 257 13.72 13.67 10.98
C ASN A 257 13.72 12.92 9.64
N TYR A 258 13.53 13.60 8.51
CA TYR A 258 13.34 12.97 7.20
C TYR A 258 14.37 13.44 6.16
N LEU A 259 15.34 14.25 6.58
CA LEU A 259 16.32 14.83 5.66
C LEU A 259 17.25 13.79 5.07
N SER A 260 17.55 13.96 3.79
CA SER A 260 18.61 13.19 3.15
C SER A 260 20.00 13.62 3.67
N PRO A 261 21.00 12.72 3.62
CA PRO A 261 22.38 13.05 3.99
C PRO A 261 22.91 14.29 3.26
N GLU A 262 22.62 14.42 1.98
CA GLU A 262 22.99 15.58 1.16
C GLU A 262 22.27 16.86 1.63
N ALA A 263 20.98 16.81 1.98
CA ALA A 263 20.26 17.94 2.57
C ALA A 263 20.86 18.34 3.93
N ALA A 264 21.19 17.36 4.77
CA ALA A 264 21.81 17.58 6.07
C ALA A 264 23.21 18.21 5.98
N ARG A 265 23.92 18.00 4.87
CA ARG A 265 25.21 18.64 4.55
C ARG A 265 25.07 19.97 3.79
N GLY A 266 23.86 20.36 3.39
CA GLY A 266 23.63 21.53 2.55
C GLY A 266 24.12 21.37 1.10
N GLU A 267 24.23 20.14 0.61
CA GLU A 267 24.55 19.82 -0.78
C GLU A 267 23.32 19.99 -1.70
N PRO A 268 23.53 20.15 -3.02
CA PRO A 268 22.42 20.17 -3.98
C PRO A 268 21.60 18.87 -3.96
N LEU A 269 20.28 19.04 -3.87
CA LEU A 269 19.30 17.96 -3.88
C LEU A 269 18.99 17.49 -5.30
N ASP A 270 18.72 16.20 -5.43
CA ASP A 270 18.23 15.57 -6.65
C ASP A 270 17.07 14.59 -6.33
N SER A 271 16.55 13.89 -7.33
CA SER A 271 15.46 12.91 -7.14
C SER A 271 15.78 11.81 -6.12
N ARG A 272 17.06 11.49 -5.90
CA ARG A 272 17.50 10.47 -4.92
C ARG A 272 17.41 11.00 -3.49
N SER A 273 17.37 12.31 -3.29
CA SER A 273 17.05 12.95 -2.00
C SER A 273 15.61 12.67 -1.59
N ASP A 274 14.68 12.73 -2.54
CA ASP A 274 13.28 12.36 -2.30
C ASP A 274 13.13 10.85 -2.06
N MET A 275 13.89 10.01 -2.77
CA MET A 275 13.90 8.56 -2.49
C MET A 275 14.36 8.25 -1.06
N TYR A 276 15.37 8.95 -0.55
CA TYR A 276 15.82 8.76 0.83
C TYR A 276 14.73 9.17 1.82
N SER A 277 14.12 10.34 1.63
CA SER A 277 13.04 10.87 2.49
C SER A 277 11.82 9.94 2.47
N LEU A 278 11.51 9.37 1.30
CA LEU A 278 10.52 8.30 1.15
C LEU A 278 10.93 7.04 1.92
N GLY A 279 12.21 6.65 1.92
CA GLY A 279 12.73 5.54 2.72
C GLY A 279 12.50 5.72 4.22
N VAL A 280 12.78 6.92 4.74
CA VAL A 280 12.53 7.25 6.16
C VAL A 280 11.04 7.20 6.47
N THR A 281 10.22 7.80 5.59
CA THR A 281 8.75 7.77 5.71
C THR A 281 8.21 6.34 5.73
N LEU A 282 8.64 5.50 4.79
CA LEU A 282 8.22 4.09 4.71
C LEU A 282 8.70 3.28 5.90
N PHE A 283 9.90 3.55 6.41
CA PHE A 283 10.40 2.92 7.63
C PHE A 283 9.48 3.23 8.82
N GLU A 284 9.12 4.50 9.02
CA GLU A 284 8.22 4.91 10.10
C GLU A 284 6.82 4.31 9.94
N LEU A 285 6.27 4.31 8.71
CA LEU A 285 4.98 3.69 8.43
C LEU A 285 4.99 2.18 8.73
N THR A 286 6.13 1.52 8.53
CA THR A 286 6.31 0.09 8.75
C THR A 286 6.42 -0.26 10.23
N PHE A 287 7.18 0.52 11.00
CA PHE A 287 7.58 0.14 12.36
C PHE A 287 7.02 1.06 13.45
N GLY A 288 6.29 2.11 13.08
CA GLY A 288 5.79 3.13 14.01
C GLY A 288 6.87 3.98 14.68
N ARG A 289 8.12 3.90 14.19
CA ARG A 289 9.28 4.61 14.74
C ARG A 289 10.26 4.99 13.64
N LEU A 290 11.04 6.05 13.86
CA LEU A 290 12.08 6.49 12.93
C LEU A 290 13.28 5.52 12.88
N PRO A 291 14.03 5.47 11.76
CA PRO A 291 15.20 4.60 11.59
C PRO A 291 16.40 5.00 12.44
N TYR A 292 16.48 6.27 12.86
CA TYR A 292 17.58 6.81 13.64
C TYR A 292 17.08 7.34 14.98
N GLN A 293 17.89 7.15 16.03
CA GLN A 293 17.56 7.61 17.37
C GLN A 293 18.33 8.90 17.65
N ASN A 294 17.62 9.94 18.11
CA ASN A 294 18.25 11.15 18.63
C ASN A 294 18.30 11.08 20.16
N SER A 295 19.37 10.52 20.71
CA SER A 295 19.55 10.36 22.16
C SER A 295 19.75 11.67 22.92
N SER A 296 20.17 12.75 22.24
CA SER A 296 20.49 14.04 22.87
C SER A 296 19.47 15.14 22.56
N GLY A 297 18.53 14.91 21.63
CA GLY A 297 17.48 15.84 21.23
C GLY A 297 17.95 17.09 20.47
N THR A 298 19.27 17.24 20.20
CA THR A 298 19.79 18.41 19.47
C THR A 298 19.62 18.25 17.96
N LEU A 299 19.39 19.36 17.26
CA LEU A 299 19.30 19.40 15.80
C LEU A 299 20.57 18.85 15.14
N GLN A 300 21.75 19.23 15.65
CA GLN A 300 23.03 18.79 15.09
C GLN A 300 23.21 17.26 15.15
N ASN A 301 22.87 16.64 16.28
CA ASN A 301 22.98 15.18 16.41
C ASN A 301 22.00 14.45 15.50
N GLN A 302 20.85 15.05 15.23
CA GLN A 302 19.87 14.53 14.30
C GLN A 302 20.38 14.53 12.85
N LEU A 303 21.01 15.63 12.42
CA LEU A 303 21.63 15.71 11.10
C LEU A 303 22.77 14.71 10.95
N LEU A 304 23.64 14.63 11.97
CA LEU A 304 24.72 13.64 12.01
C LEU A 304 24.18 12.21 11.95
N ALA A 305 23.02 11.92 12.57
CA ALA A 305 22.39 10.61 12.48
C ALA A 305 22.02 10.25 11.02
N HIS A 306 21.48 11.20 10.26
CA HIS A 306 21.22 10.99 8.84
C HIS A 306 22.50 10.82 8.02
N ILE A 307 23.60 11.47 8.39
CA ILE A 307 24.88 11.39 7.67
C ILE A 307 25.63 10.08 7.96
N GLU A 308 25.68 9.65 9.23
CA GLU A 308 26.64 8.66 9.72
C GLU A 308 25.99 7.36 10.25
N GLN A 309 24.84 7.46 10.92
CA GLN A 309 24.26 6.30 11.61
C GLN A 309 23.61 5.31 10.64
N GLN A 310 23.81 4.02 10.87
CA GLN A 310 23.07 2.97 10.18
C GLN A 310 21.63 2.86 10.69
N PRO A 311 20.64 2.54 9.82
CA PRO A 311 19.25 2.42 10.24
C PRO A 311 19.06 1.24 11.20
N LYS A 312 18.36 1.47 12.31
CA LYS A 312 18.13 0.45 13.35
C LYS A 312 16.85 -0.32 13.11
N PHE A 313 16.94 -1.44 12.41
CA PHE A 313 15.80 -2.37 12.21
C PHE A 313 15.39 -3.07 13.51
N PRO A 314 14.11 -3.50 13.64
CA PRO A 314 13.67 -4.30 14.80
C PRO A 314 14.31 -5.69 14.80
N GLU A 315 14.70 -6.14 15.99
CA GLU A 315 15.22 -7.49 16.25
C GLU A 315 14.45 -8.11 17.45
N PRO A 316 13.80 -9.28 17.29
CA PRO A 316 13.67 -10.06 16.07
C PRO A 316 12.82 -9.35 14.99
N TRP A 317 13.02 -9.73 13.72
CA TRP A 317 12.26 -9.17 12.61
C TRP A 317 10.77 -9.59 12.69
N PRO A 318 9.81 -8.66 12.48
CA PRO A 318 8.38 -8.98 12.56
C PRO A 318 7.95 -10.05 11.56
N VAL A 319 7.22 -11.06 12.03
CA VAL A 319 6.82 -12.24 11.23
C VAL A 319 5.81 -11.89 10.14
N GLU A 320 5.10 -10.77 10.26
CA GLU A 320 4.10 -10.30 9.31
C GLU A 320 4.75 -9.63 8.09
N ILE A 321 6.00 -9.16 8.21
CA ILE A 321 6.69 -8.36 7.21
C ILE A 321 7.72 -9.24 6.47
N PRO A 322 7.71 -9.32 5.15
CA PRO A 322 8.68 -10.11 4.40
C PRO A 322 10.08 -9.50 4.49
N LEU A 323 11.11 -10.35 4.59
CA LEU A 323 12.53 -9.90 4.62
C LEU A 323 12.92 -9.06 3.40
N ALA A 324 12.32 -9.32 2.23
CA ALA A 324 12.56 -8.52 1.03
C ALA A 324 12.21 -7.03 1.21
N TRP A 325 11.33 -6.68 2.16
CA TRP A 325 11.07 -5.28 2.51
C TRP A 325 12.27 -4.61 3.17
N ARG A 326 13.06 -5.37 3.94
CA ARG A 326 14.31 -4.88 4.53
C ARG A 326 15.29 -4.44 3.45
N ASP A 327 15.39 -5.20 2.36
CA ASP A 327 16.28 -4.89 1.25
C ASP A 327 15.88 -3.56 0.59
N VAL A 328 14.57 -3.36 0.38
CA VAL A 328 14.02 -2.11 -0.17
C VAL A 328 14.36 -0.92 0.73
N LEU A 329 14.06 -1.02 2.03
CA LEU A 329 14.32 0.06 2.98
C LEU A 329 15.81 0.35 3.13
N THR A 330 16.65 -0.68 3.19
CA THR A 330 18.10 -0.53 3.30
C THR A 330 18.66 0.24 2.12
N ARG A 331 18.24 -0.11 0.90
CA ARG A 331 18.69 0.57 -0.33
C ARG A 331 18.17 2.00 -0.45
N LEU A 332 16.95 2.30 0.00
CA LEU A 332 16.45 3.69 0.07
C LEU A 332 17.24 4.54 1.07
N LEU A 333 17.66 3.93 2.19
CA LEU A 333 18.34 4.60 3.31
C LEU A 333 19.88 4.60 3.18
N GLU A 334 20.41 4.20 2.02
CA GLU A 334 21.84 4.28 1.73
C GLU A 334 22.35 5.73 1.85
N LYS A 335 23.53 5.89 2.44
CA LYS A 335 24.08 7.22 2.74
C LYS A 335 24.59 7.88 1.48
N ASP A 336 25.31 7.13 0.66
CA ASP A 336 25.71 7.56 -0.66
C ASP A 336 24.54 7.43 -1.64
N ARG A 337 24.15 8.56 -2.25
CA ARG A 337 23.10 8.59 -3.27
C ARG A 337 23.41 7.70 -4.48
N ALA A 338 24.69 7.42 -4.79
CA ALA A 338 25.06 6.51 -5.87
C ALA A 338 24.70 5.04 -5.59
N ASN A 339 24.59 4.65 -4.31
CA ASN A 339 24.22 3.29 -3.90
C ASN A 339 22.69 3.10 -3.74
N ARG A 340 21.92 4.19 -3.82
CA ARG A 340 20.44 4.15 -3.84
C ARG A 340 19.94 3.62 -5.20
N TYR A 341 18.62 3.66 -5.39
CA TYR A 341 18.03 3.40 -6.69
C TYR A 341 18.46 4.47 -7.71
N ALA A 342 18.81 4.04 -8.91
CA ALA A 342 19.23 4.96 -9.96
C ALA A 342 18.04 5.75 -10.52
N THR A 343 16.86 5.11 -10.56
CA THR A 343 15.61 5.65 -11.12
C THR A 343 14.39 5.22 -10.30
N TYR A 344 13.29 5.99 -10.40
CA TYR A 344 12.02 5.59 -9.76
C TYR A 344 11.43 4.32 -10.37
N GLU A 345 11.70 4.03 -11.65
CA GLU A 345 11.30 2.77 -12.27
C GLU A 345 11.92 1.56 -11.57
N GLU A 346 13.20 1.65 -11.24
CA GLU A 346 13.92 0.60 -10.53
C GLU A 346 13.30 0.35 -9.14
N LEU A 347 13.05 1.42 -8.38
CA LEU A 347 12.36 1.35 -7.10
C LEU A 347 10.96 0.73 -7.24
N ARG A 348 10.20 1.17 -8.23
CA ARG A 348 8.84 0.68 -8.49
C ARG A 348 8.81 -0.81 -8.82
N GLN A 349 9.83 -1.33 -9.52
CA GLN A 349 9.95 -2.77 -9.78
C GLN A 349 10.16 -3.57 -8.50
N ASP A 350 11.02 -3.09 -7.59
CA ASP A 350 11.24 -3.75 -6.29
C ASP A 350 10.02 -3.65 -5.38
N LEU A 351 9.34 -2.50 -5.35
CA LEU A 351 8.06 -2.34 -4.64
C LEU A 351 6.99 -3.32 -5.17
N LYS A 352 6.90 -3.54 -6.49
CA LYS A 352 5.99 -4.52 -7.09
C LYS A 352 6.36 -5.97 -6.73
N ARG A 353 7.64 -6.28 -6.51
CA ARG A 353 8.08 -7.62 -6.08
C ARG A 353 7.65 -7.94 -4.65
N VAL A 354 7.60 -6.92 -3.79
CA VAL A 354 7.15 -7.02 -2.39
C VAL A 354 5.66 -6.70 -2.21
N GLN A 355 4.90 -6.52 -3.28
CA GLN A 355 3.46 -6.29 -3.22
C GLN A 355 2.70 -7.61 -2.97
N PRO A 356 1.97 -7.74 -1.85
CA PRO A 356 1.16 -8.92 -1.60
C PRO A 356 0.06 -9.09 -2.65
N VAL A 357 -0.14 -10.33 -3.11
CA VAL A 357 -1.27 -10.68 -3.98
C VAL A 357 -2.56 -10.58 -3.16
N PRO A 358 -3.59 -9.84 -3.64
CA PRO A 358 -4.88 -9.75 -2.96
C PRO A 358 -5.44 -11.15 -2.72
N THR A 359 -5.71 -11.47 -1.46
CA THR A 359 -6.23 -12.78 -1.08
C THR A 359 -7.73 -12.68 -0.89
N ARG A 360 -8.53 -13.29 -1.78
CA ARG A 360 -9.96 -13.48 -1.52
C ARG A 360 -10.14 -14.64 -0.53
N ALA A 361 -10.79 -14.36 0.60
CA ALA A 361 -11.29 -15.40 1.49
C ALA A 361 -12.42 -16.18 0.78
N GLY A 362 -12.48 -17.50 0.93
CA GLY A 362 -13.54 -18.34 0.33
C GLY A 362 -13.12 -19.33 -0.77
N ALA A 363 -11.82 -19.57 -0.97
CA ALA A 363 -11.32 -20.40 -2.07
C ALA A 363 -11.15 -21.90 -1.74
N THR A 364 -11.86 -22.46 -0.77
CA THR A 364 -11.65 -23.86 -0.34
C THR A 364 -12.01 -24.85 -1.44
N LEU A 365 -13.19 -24.70 -2.03
CA LEU A 365 -13.68 -25.57 -3.11
C LEU A 365 -12.82 -25.47 -4.38
N PRO A 366 -12.49 -24.27 -4.92
CA PRO A 366 -11.57 -24.15 -6.06
C PRO A 366 -10.20 -24.80 -5.83
N ARG A 367 -9.65 -24.72 -4.61
CA ARG A 367 -8.36 -25.35 -4.27
C ARG A 367 -8.45 -26.88 -4.27
N ALA A 368 -9.49 -27.43 -3.65
CA ALA A 368 -9.70 -28.87 -3.62
C ALA A 368 -9.90 -29.44 -5.04
N LEU A 369 -10.70 -28.75 -5.87
CA LEU A 369 -10.91 -29.12 -7.27
C LEU A 369 -9.63 -29.01 -8.10
N ALA A 370 -8.84 -27.95 -7.92
CA ALA A 370 -7.54 -27.80 -8.60
C ALA A 370 -6.58 -28.94 -8.24
N TRP A 371 -6.50 -29.29 -6.95
CA TRP A 371 -5.68 -30.42 -6.49
C TRP A 371 -6.16 -31.76 -7.06
N GLY A 372 -7.48 -32.01 -7.02
CA GLY A 372 -8.06 -33.23 -7.59
C GLY A 372 -7.84 -33.34 -9.09
N PHE A 373 -7.92 -32.23 -9.83
CA PHE A 373 -7.63 -32.19 -11.26
C PHE A 373 -6.16 -32.48 -11.57
N ASP A 374 -5.23 -31.88 -10.81
CA ASP A 374 -3.80 -32.15 -10.95
C ASP A 374 -3.45 -33.61 -10.60
N LEU A 375 -4.08 -34.17 -9.57
CA LEU A 375 -3.92 -35.58 -9.19
C LEU A 375 -4.46 -36.50 -10.28
N LEU A 376 -5.65 -36.22 -10.83
CA LEU A 376 -6.24 -37.00 -11.90
C LEU A 376 -5.34 -37.02 -13.14
N ILE A 377 -4.83 -35.86 -13.58
CA ILE A 377 -3.88 -35.79 -14.71
C ILE A 377 -2.65 -36.65 -14.42
N THR A 378 -2.11 -36.57 -13.21
CA THR A 378 -0.91 -37.34 -12.83
C THR A 378 -1.20 -38.84 -12.82
N LEU A 379 -2.33 -39.27 -12.28
CA LEU A 379 -2.74 -40.68 -12.26
C LEU A 379 -3.03 -41.21 -13.67
N LEU A 380 -3.63 -40.40 -14.57
CA LEU A 380 -3.84 -40.78 -15.96
C LEU A 380 -2.50 -41.00 -16.70
N TRP A 381 -1.52 -40.15 -16.45
CA TRP A 381 -0.17 -40.35 -16.99
C TRP A 381 0.51 -41.58 -16.43
N GLN A 382 0.42 -41.81 -15.11
CA GLN A 382 0.94 -43.04 -14.49
C GLN A 382 0.27 -44.28 -15.09
N GLY A 383 -1.06 -44.28 -15.23
CA GLY A 383 -1.77 -45.39 -15.88
C GLY A 383 -1.36 -45.61 -17.32
N LEU A 384 -1.19 -44.55 -18.11
CA LEU A 384 -0.82 -44.66 -19.53
C LEU A 384 0.56 -45.32 -19.72
N PHE A 385 1.53 -45.01 -18.84
CA PHE A 385 2.90 -45.52 -18.96
C PHE A 385 3.16 -46.79 -18.14
N GLY A 386 2.53 -46.97 -16.97
CA GLY A 386 2.72 -48.15 -16.12
C GLY A 386 1.80 -49.34 -16.44
N ALA A 387 0.57 -49.11 -16.93
CA ALA A 387 -0.37 -50.18 -17.22
C ALA A 387 0.14 -51.23 -18.23
N PRO A 388 0.89 -50.89 -19.30
CA PRO A 388 1.44 -51.89 -20.20
C PRO A 388 2.32 -52.92 -19.49
N LEU A 389 3.17 -52.50 -18.55
CA LEU A 389 4.02 -53.40 -17.78
C LEU A 389 3.19 -54.26 -16.83
N ALA A 390 2.25 -53.67 -16.11
CA ALA A 390 1.37 -54.39 -15.19
C ALA A 390 0.50 -55.44 -15.92
N ILE A 391 -0.07 -55.08 -17.07
CA ILE A 391 -0.84 -56.01 -17.92
C ILE A 391 0.06 -57.13 -18.43
N ALA A 392 1.29 -56.81 -18.87
CA ALA A 392 2.22 -57.82 -19.37
C ALA A 392 2.64 -58.82 -18.28
N GLN A 393 2.77 -58.37 -17.03
CA GLN A 393 2.99 -59.24 -15.87
C GLN A 393 1.80 -60.16 -15.61
N GLN A 394 0.60 -59.59 -15.59
CA GLN A 394 -0.62 -60.33 -15.26
C GLN A 394 -0.98 -61.39 -16.32
N MET A 395 -0.68 -61.12 -17.58
CA MET A 395 -0.88 -62.03 -18.71
C MET A 395 0.29 -63.02 -18.91
N ASP A 396 1.33 -62.97 -18.07
CA ASP A 396 2.54 -63.81 -18.15
C ASP A 396 3.23 -63.78 -19.54
N VAL A 397 3.16 -62.64 -20.22
CA VAL A 397 3.78 -62.41 -21.55
C VAL A 397 5.19 -61.82 -21.46
N LEU A 398 5.67 -61.53 -20.26
CA LEU A 398 7.04 -61.05 -20.06
C LEU A 398 8.07 -62.15 -20.36
N PRO A 399 9.22 -61.82 -20.97
CA PRO A 399 10.25 -62.80 -21.33
C PRO A 399 10.69 -63.65 -20.14
N ALA A 400 10.91 -64.94 -20.38
CA ALA A 400 11.45 -65.87 -19.38
C ALA A 400 12.92 -65.53 -19.10
N GLY A 401 13.18 -64.85 -17.98
CA GLY A 401 14.53 -64.56 -17.51
C GLY A 401 14.58 -63.35 -16.56
N PRO A 402 15.18 -63.46 -15.37
CA PRO A 402 15.21 -62.37 -14.39
C PRO A 402 15.93 -61.13 -14.91
N VAL A 403 16.96 -61.30 -15.75
CA VAL A 403 17.72 -60.20 -16.37
C VAL A 403 16.87 -59.40 -17.35
N ILE A 404 16.07 -60.08 -18.17
CA ILE A 404 15.21 -59.42 -19.16
C ILE A 404 14.05 -58.69 -18.46
N ARG A 405 13.45 -59.32 -17.44
CA ARG A 405 12.43 -58.69 -16.59
C ARG A 405 12.95 -57.44 -15.90
N PHE A 406 14.16 -57.50 -15.34
CA PHE A 406 14.83 -56.33 -14.76
C PHE A 406 15.05 -55.22 -15.81
N GLY A 407 15.53 -55.56 -17.01
CA GLY A 407 15.73 -54.60 -18.09
C GLY A 407 14.44 -53.89 -18.52
N VAL A 408 13.35 -54.64 -18.70
CA VAL A 408 12.03 -54.08 -19.04
C VAL A 408 11.51 -53.19 -17.91
N ALA A 409 11.60 -53.64 -16.66
CA ALA A 409 11.19 -52.86 -15.48
C ALA A 409 12.00 -51.56 -15.36
N LEU A 410 13.30 -51.61 -15.61
CA LEU A 410 14.18 -50.45 -15.55
C LEU A 410 13.83 -49.44 -16.64
N VAL A 411 13.59 -49.87 -17.87
CA VAL A 411 13.18 -48.99 -18.98
C VAL A 411 11.83 -48.33 -18.67
N ASN A 412 10.85 -49.11 -18.21
CA ASN A 412 9.53 -48.61 -17.86
C ASN A 412 9.59 -47.60 -16.69
N GLY A 413 10.26 -47.97 -15.58
CA GLY A 413 10.42 -47.09 -14.43
C GLY A 413 11.22 -45.82 -14.75
N SER A 414 12.19 -45.91 -15.65
CA SER A 414 12.92 -44.72 -16.14
C SER A 414 12.03 -43.79 -16.96
N LEU A 415 11.14 -44.34 -17.79
CA LEU A 415 10.19 -43.57 -18.58
C LEU A 415 9.17 -42.86 -17.68
N GLU A 416 8.60 -43.58 -16.71
CA GLU A 416 7.69 -42.99 -15.71
C GLU A 416 8.37 -41.87 -14.90
N LEU A 417 9.61 -42.11 -14.45
CA LEU A 417 10.38 -41.11 -13.74
C LEU A 417 10.60 -39.86 -14.61
N LEU A 418 10.95 -40.04 -15.88
CA LEU A 418 11.14 -38.93 -16.83
C LEU A 418 9.86 -38.12 -17.02
N VAL A 419 8.70 -38.78 -17.11
CA VAL A 419 7.39 -38.13 -17.21
C VAL A 419 7.07 -37.35 -15.95
N LEU A 420 7.28 -37.93 -14.76
CA LEU A 420 7.07 -37.23 -13.49
C LEU A 420 7.99 -36.01 -13.35
N LEU A 421 9.26 -36.13 -13.73
CA LEU A 421 10.21 -35.01 -13.74
C LEU A 421 9.78 -33.91 -14.72
N ALA A 422 9.34 -34.27 -15.92
CA ALA A 422 8.83 -33.33 -16.92
C ALA A 422 7.56 -32.61 -16.42
N MET A 423 6.62 -33.32 -15.80
CA MET A 423 5.44 -32.75 -15.18
C MET A 423 5.80 -31.81 -14.03
N GLY A 424 6.72 -32.21 -13.15
CA GLY A 424 7.20 -31.38 -12.05
C GLY A 424 7.84 -30.08 -12.56
N TRP A 425 8.67 -30.17 -13.58
CA TRP A 425 9.28 -29.01 -14.23
C TRP A 425 8.23 -28.09 -14.87
N LEU A 426 7.27 -28.64 -15.61
CA LEU A 426 6.16 -27.89 -16.19
C LEU A 426 5.35 -27.17 -15.11
N GLN A 427 5.03 -27.84 -14.00
CA GLN A 427 4.32 -27.23 -12.87
C GLN A 427 5.14 -26.11 -12.21
N ALA A 428 6.47 -26.26 -12.11
CA ALA A 428 7.35 -25.25 -11.53
C ALA A 428 7.47 -23.99 -12.39
N VAL A 429 7.48 -24.14 -13.73
CA VAL A 429 7.68 -23.01 -14.66
C VAL A 429 6.34 -22.39 -15.08
N TRP A 430 5.33 -23.21 -15.39
CA TRP A 430 4.06 -22.77 -15.99
C TRP A 430 2.90 -22.76 -14.99
N GLY A 431 3.09 -23.27 -13.77
CA GLY A 431 1.99 -23.54 -12.84
C GLY A 431 1.22 -24.80 -13.24
N SER A 432 0.53 -25.41 -12.29
CA SER A 432 -0.22 -26.64 -12.56
C SER A 432 -1.51 -26.36 -13.36
N PRO A 433 -1.93 -27.30 -14.23
CA PRO A 433 -3.15 -27.16 -15.02
C PRO A 433 -4.39 -26.86 -14.18
N GLY A 434 -4.56 -27.54 -13.04
CA GLY A 434 -5.66 -27.30 -12.11
C GLY A 434 -5.62 -25.90 -11.53
N LYS A 435 -4.45 -25.42 -11.10
CA LYS A 435 -4.31 -24.03 -10.61
C LYS A 435 -4.65 -23.02 -11.70
N LYS A 436 -4.26 -23.24 -12.96
CA LYS A 436 -4.65 -22.36 -14.07
C LYS A 436 -6.16 -22.36 -14.31
N LEU A 437 -6.78 -23.54 -14.32
CA LEU A 437 -8.22 -23.70 -14.55
C LEU A 437 -9.04 -22.94 -13.50
N PHE A 438 -8.61 -22.99 -12.24
CA PHE A 438 -9.29 -22.35 -11.11
C PHE A 438 -8.72 -20.97 -10.72
N GLN A 439 -7.90 -20.36 -11.60
CA GLN A 439 -7.27 -19.04 -11.38
C GLN A 439 -6.54 -18.94 -10.03
N LEU A 440 -5.81 -19.97 -9.65
CA LEU A 440 -5.04 -20.04 -8.41
C LEU A 440 -3.57 -19.70 -8.65
N LYS A 441 -2.99 -18.97 -7.72
CA LYS A 441 -1.55 -18.67 -7.67
C LYS A 441 -0.95 -19.24 -6.39
N PHE A 442 0.28 -19.70 -6.49
CA PHE A 442 1.08 -20.02 -5.31
C PHE A 442 1.86 -18.80 -4.86
N VAL A 443 1.78 -18.52 -3.57
CA VAL A 443 2.45 -17.40 -2.91
C VAL A 443 3.11 -17.88 -1.63
N ASP A 444 4.03 -17.09 -1.07
CA ASP A 444 4.54 -17.32 0.28
C ASP A 444 3.50 -16.94 1.36
N LEU A 445 3.87 -17.05 2.64
CA LEU A 445 2.98 -16.68 3.76
C LEU A 445 2.55 -15.20 3.71
N HIS A 446 3.38 -14.32 3.16
CA HIS A 446 3.11 -12.88 3.05
C HIS A 446 2.30 -12.53 1.80
N GLY A 447 2.01 -13.50 0.93
CA GLY A 447 1.31 -13.26 -0.34
C GLY A 447 2.22 -12.82 -1.47
N LEU A 448 3.55 -12.92 -1.33
CA LEU A 448 4.50 -12.63 -2.40
C LEU A 448 4.67 -13.81 -3.33
N ARG A 449 5.11 -13.54 -4.57
CA ARG A 449 5.51 -14.62 -5.49
C ARG A 449 6.83 -15.21 -4.99
N PRO A 450 6.87 -16.51 -4.62
CA PRO A 450 8.09 -17.11 -4.13
C PRO A 450 9.12 -17.23 -5.26
N PRO A 451 10.42 -17.28 -4.92
CA PRO A 451 11.48 -17.40 -5.90
C PRO A 451 11.42 -18.73 -6.66
N LYS A 452 11.91 -18.75 -7.91
CA LYS A 452 11.86 -19.94 -8.81
C LYS A 452 12.39 -21.23 -8.15
N ARG A 453 13.42 -21.11 -7.29
CA ARG A 453 13.98 -22.24 -6.52
C ARG A 453 12.95 -22.95 -5.62
N VAL A 454 12.01 -22.20 -5.03
CA VAL A 454 10.94 -22.78 -4.21
C VAL A 454 9.97 -23.55 -5.10
N GLY A 455 9.68 -23.07 -6.31
CA GLY A 455 8.89 -23.83 -7.30
C GLY A 455 9.56 -25.14 -7.70
N LEU A 456 10.88 -25.13 -7.93
CA LEU A 456 11.67 -26.32 -8.27
C LEU A 456 11.74 -27.34 -7.12
N LEU A 457 11.84 -26.90 -5.87
CA LEU A 457 11.78 -27.78 -4.69
C LEU A 457 10.37 -28.29 -4.39
N ARG A 458 9.35 -27.51 -4.75
CA ARG A 458 7.94 -27.85 -4.53
C ARG A 458 7.47 -29.02 -5.39
N ALA A 459 7.87 -29.04 -6.65
CA ALA A 459 7.45 -30.06 -7.61
C ALA A 459 7.75 -31.51 -7.16
N PRO A 460 8.99 -31.90 -6.78
CA PRO A 460 9.29 -33.26 -6.35
C PRO A 460 8.58 -33.62 -5.05
N LEU A 461 8.41 -32.67 -4.12
CA LEU A 461 7.62 -32.90 -2.90
C LEU A 461 6.16 -33.19 -3.27
N GLN A 462 5.55 -32.40 -4.16
CA GLN A 462 4.17 -32.65 -4.59
C GLN A 462 3.99 -34.02 -5.28
N LEU A 463 5.00 -34.50 -6.01
CA LEU A 463 4.99 -35.77 -6.73
C LEU A 463 5.53 -36.97 -5.94
N ALA A 464 5.96 -36.78 -4.69
CA ALA A 464 6.55 -37.85 -3.88
C ALA A 464 5.66 -39.11 -3.75
N PRO A 465 4.32 -39.01 -3.59
CA PRO A 465 3.48 -40.21 -3.59
C PRO A 465 3.50 -40.95 -4.93
N CYS A 466 3.54 -40.23 -6.05
CA CYS A 466 3.64 -40.81 -7.39
C CYS A 466 4.98 -41.51 -7.60
N LEU A 467 6.08 -40.91 -7.13
CA LEU A 467 7.40 -41.54 -7.15
C LEU A 467 7.42 -42.85 -6.35
N ALA A 468 6.74 -42.89 -5.21
CA ALA A 468 6.61 -44.11 -4.40
C ALA A 468 5.77 -45.20 -5.11
N LEU A 469 4.75 -44.82 -5.89
CA LEU A 469 3.99 -45.76 -6.73
C LEU A 469 4.87 -46.37 -7.84
N THR A 470 5.60 -45.53 -8.59
CA THR A 470 6.54 -46.00 -9.62
C THR A 470 7.62 -46.93 -9.02
N ALA A 471 8.11 -46.63 -7.82
CA ALA A 471 9.06 -47.49 -7.12
C ALA A 471 8.43 -48.82 -6.66
N SER A 472 7.14 -48.81 -6.29
CA SER A 472 6.38 -50.02 -5.94
C SER A 472 6.19 -50.94 -7.16
N GLU A 473 5.81 -50.37 -8.30
CA GLU A 473 5.66 -51.12 -9.56
C GLU A 473 6.99 -51.73 -10.03
N PHE A 474 8.08 -50.97 -9.92
CA PHE A 474 9.42 -51.49 -10.19
C PHE A 474 9.77 -52.66 -9.26
N ALA A 475 9.54 -52.51 -7.95
CA ALA A 475 9.81 -53.55 -6.96
C ALA A 475 9.03 -54.83 -7.26
N SER A 476 7.77 -54.70 -7.67
CA SER A 476 6.93 -55.83 -8.07
C SER A 476 7.50 -56.54 -9.30
N ALA A 477 7.93 -55.77 -10.30
CA ALA A 477 8.49 -56.32 -11.55
C ALA A 477 9.77 -57.14 -11.36
N VAL A 478 10.54 -56.86 -10.31
CA VAL A 478 11.78 -57.58 -9.98
C VAL A 478 11.60 -58.63 -8.87
N GLY A 479 10.37 -58.86 -8.40
CA GLY A 479 10.05 -59.88 -7.39
C GLY A 479 10.37 -59.48 -5.94
N LEU A 480 10.39 -58.17 -5.64
CA LEU A 480 10.57 -57.63 -4.28
C LEU A 480 9.22 -57.34 -3.62
N ASP A 481 8.41 -58.37 -3.41
CA ASP A 481 7.01 -58.25 -2.97
C ASP A 481 6.86 -57.52 -1.62
N GLY A 482 7.80 -57.75 -0.69
CA GLY A 482 7.82 -57.07 0.61
C GLY A 482 7.99 -55.54 0.49
N PHE A 483 8.84 -55.09 -0.43
CA PHE A 483 9.05 -53.65 -0.70
C PHE A 483 7.86 -53.05 -1.45
N THR A 484 7.25 -53.80 -2.37
CA THR A 484 6.08 -53.40 -3.14
C THR A 484 4.95 -52.94 -2.24
N LEU A 485 4.55 -53.78 -1.28
CA LEU A 485 3.44 -53.49 -0.36
C LEU A 485 3.72 -52.26 0.51
N VAL A 486 4.94 -52.13 1.02
CA VAL A 486 5.35 -51.00 1.87
C VAL A 486 5.33 -49.69 1.09
N LEU A 487 5.92 -49.66 -0.11
CA LEU A 487 5.97 -48.46 -0.94
C LEU A 487 4.56 -48.02 -1.39
N PHE A 488 3.70 -48.97 -1.77
CA PHE A 488 2.31 -48.70 -2.13
C PHE A 488 1.53 -48.12 -0.93
N GLY A 489 1.65 -48.77 0.25
CA GLY A 489 1.00 -48.31 1.47
C GLY A 489 1.44 -46.90 1.87
N MET A 490 2.74 -46.59 1.78
CA MET A 490 3.26 -45.25 2.03
C MET A 490 2.72 -44.22 1.04
N ALA A 491 2.66 -44.56 -0.26
CA ALA A 491 2.12 -43.68 -1.29
C ALA A 491 0.65 -43.36 -1.03
N ALA A 492 -0.18 -44.39 -0.80
CA ALA A 492 -1.60 -44.24 -0.52
C ALA A 492 -1.84 -43.39 0.73
N LEU A 493 -1.12 -43.66 1.82
CA LEU A 493 -1.21 -42.89 3.05
C LEU A 493 -0.81 -41.42 2.83
N ALA A 494 0.27 -41.15 2.08
CA ALA A 494 0.70 -39.78 1.78
C ALA A 494 -0.34 -39.00 0.95
N VAL A 495 -1.00 -39.65 -0.01
CA VAL A 495 -2.11 -39.05 -0.77
C VAL A 495 -3.28 -38.71 0.16
N LEU A 496 -3.68 -39.64 1.03
CA LEU A 496 -4.78 -39.46 1.97
C LEU A 496 -4.50 -38.33 2.97
N ILE A 497 -3.30 -38.30 3.56
CA ILE A 497 -2.87 -37.21 4.47
C ILE A 497 -2.92 -35.87 3.75
N ASN A 498 -2.39 -35.79 2.53
CA ASN A 498 -2.38 -34.55 1.76
C ASN A 498 -3.80 -34.08 1.41
N ALA A 499 -4.68 -35.02 1.01
CA ALA A 499 -6.09 -34.74 0.74
C ALA A 499 -6.79 -34.20 2.00
N ALA A 500 -6.57 -34.84 3.15
CA ALA A 500 -7.14 -34.41 4.42
C ALA A 500 -6.66 -33.00 4.83
N LEU A 501 -5.37 -32.70 4.66
CA LEU A 501 -4.81 -31.38 4.94
C LEU A 501 -5.37 -30.27 4.04
N VAL A 502 -5.62 -30.57 2.76
CA VAL A 502 -6.19 -29.61 1.80
C VAL A 502 -7.68 -29.40 2.03
N VAL A 503 -8.44 -30.47 2.28
CA VAL A 503 -9.91 -30.42 2.41
C VAL A 503 -10.34 -29.97 3.82
N PHE A 504 -9.78 -30.58 4.86
CA PHE A 504 -10.21 -30.37 6.25
C PHE A 504 -9.26 -29.50 7.08
N GLY A 505 -8.03 -29.28 6.62
CA GLY A 505 -7.08 -28.44 7.35
C GLY A 505 -7.47 -26.96 7.31
N GLY A 506 -7.47 -26.28 8.47
CA GLY A 506 -7.88 -24.87 8.56
C GLY A 506 -7.06 -23.88 7.72
N SER A 507 -5.85 -24.26 7.29
CA SER A 507 -5.04 -23.47 6.35
C SER A 507 -5.18 -23.90 4.88
N HIS A 508 -5.85 -25.03 4.61
CA HIS A 508 -6.05 -25.66 3.30
C HIS A 508 -4.75 -25.78 2.49
N ARG A 509 -3.66 -26.10 3.19
CA ARG A 509 -2.32 -26.28 2.64
C ARG A 509 -2.00 -27.76 2.56
N GLY A 510 -1.41 -28.20 1.44
CA GLY A 510 -0.80 -29.52 1.37
C GLY A 510 0.44 -29.60 2.26
N TRP A 511 0.94 -30.80 2.54
CA TRP A 511 2.13 -30.97 3.38
C TRP A 511 3.38 -30.27 2.80
N HIS A 512 3.52 -30.25 1.48
CA HIS A 512 4.59 -29.52 0.79
C HIS A 512 4.50 -28.00 0.99
N ASP A 513 3.27 -27.46 1.11
CA ASP A 513 3.05 -26.05 1.41
C ASP A 513 3.40 -25.70 2.86
N TYR A 514 3.25 -26.65 3.80
CA TYR A 514 3.74 -26.50 5.17
C TYR A 514 5.27 -26.49 5.24
N LEU A 515 5.93 -27.44 4.57
CA LEU A 515 7.40 -27.53 4.55
C LEU A 515 8.05 -26.29 3.91
N LEU A 516 7.47 -25.82 2.79
CA LEU A 516 8.01 -24.68 2.05
C LEU A 516 7.48 -23.32 2.51
N ARG A 517 6.62 -23.29 3.53
CA ARG A 517 5.93 -22.07 4.01
C ARG A 517 5.25 -21.32 2.87
N THR A 518 4.54 -22.04 2.01
CA THR A 518 3.76 -21.48 0.90
C THR A 518 2.26 -21.66 1.14
N ARG A 519 1.45 -20.93 0.37
CA ARG A 519 0.00 -21.10 0.32
C ARG A 519 -0.52 -20.84 -1.09
N VAL A 520 -1.72 -21.34 -1.38
CA VAL A 520 -2.39 -21.13 -2.66
C VAL A 520 -3.51 -20.12 -2.48
N VAL A 521 -3.57 -19.12 -3.35
CA VAL A 521 -4.52 -18.00 -3.26
C VAL A 521 -5.24 -17.84 -4.60
N VAL A 522 -6.49 -17.39 -4.57
CA VAL A 522 -7.21 -17.03 -5.81
C VAL A 522 -6.60 -15.76 -6.36
N ASP A 523 -6.31 -15.77 -7.65
CA ASP A 523 -5.91 -14.59 -8.39
C ASP A 523 -7.10 -13.62 -8.43
N GLY A 524 -7.00 -12.54 -7.67
CA GLY A 524 -8.06 -11.53 -7.58
C GLY A 524 -8.12 -10.58 -8.77
N ARG A 525 -7.58 -10.95 -9.93
CA ARG A 525 -7.60 -10.13 -11.15
C ARG A 525 -8.99 -9.98 -11.72
#